data_AF-F4B894-F1
#
_entry.id   AF-F4B894-F1
#
_cell.length_a   1.000
_cell.length_b   1.000
_cell.length_c   1.000
_cell.angle_alpha   90.00
_cell.angle_beta   90.00
_cell.angle_gamma   90.00
#
_symmetry.space_group_name_H-M   'P 1'
#
loop_
_entity.id
_entity.type
_entity.pdbx_description
1 polymer ?
#
loop_
_entity_poly.entity_id
_entity_poly.type
_entity_poly.pdbx_seq_one_letter_code
_entity_poly.pdbx_strand_id
1 'polypeptide(L)'
;MNTEKEKKIWEIIEKYPLILYLIDFNYLREITFKSTKIYNLLKEMENYIYPTREDDYVRCYFYLFLPVKVKNKLKFVPTGFCYLKESDEYEFFVHTKGGIKIGKGDEELPACYNSLIMRVYEFMKLQHQDPIFISTDDIYKHYLVGEVKLKYVTKPKMSNEEAKQILKQYKDNSKNKLPSDDITLRDYLEVVKIVYEANGLKVDKDLKELYKSYADGRDCGMIDLPLDDKEAFKIWRNSKAHCGGHPFEIIRGGFITYGVYLYPPREGRYTIIANDFIEEYINAVKEFLRRKIPFRAPDLIDVLKYLTGELIVKVNDYSDSPKHLFILYSEVENKRKIKWEEIREVNYRRRAK
;
A
#
# COMPACT_ATOMS: atom_id res chain seq x y z
N MET A 1 31.66 -14.88 4.13
CA MET A 1 31.51 -15.72 5.33
C MET A 1 32.58 -16.81 5.30
N ASN A 2 33.19 -17.17 6.44
CA ASN A 2 34.16 -18.29 6.48
C ASN A 2 33.42 -19.62 6.24
N THR A 3 34.07 -20.58 5.58
CA THR A 3 33.49 -21.87 5.14
C THR A 3 32.92 -22.69 6.29
N GLU A 4 33.52 -22.63 7.48
CA GLU A 4 33.01 -23.35 8.66
C GLU A 4 31.68 -22.81 9.18
N LYS A 5 31.50 -21.48 9.23
CA LYS A 5 30.24 -20.87 9.67
C LYS A 5 29.11 -21.18 8.70
N GLU A 6 29.41 -21.11 7.41
CA GLU A 6 28.46 -21.46 6.35
C GLU A 6 28.04 -22.94 6.45
N LYS A 7 28.97 -23.85 6.75
CA LYS A 7 28.65 -25.27 6.98
C LYS A 7 27.64 -25.46 8.13
N LYS A 8 27.84 -24.80 9.26
CA LYS A 8 26.90 -24.84 10.41
C LYS A 8 25.51 -24.34 10.02
N ILE A 9 25.42 -23.33 9.15
CA ILE A 9 24.14 -22.81 8.66
C ILE A 9 23.47 -23.83 7.72
N TRP A 10 24.23 -24.51 6.86
CA TRP A 10 23.70 -25.58 6.01
C TRP A 10 23.16 -26.75 6.84
N GLU A 11 23.84 -27.13 7.92
CA GLU A 11 23.36 -28.16 8.87
C GLU A 11 22.01 -27.76 9.49
N ILE A 12 21.81 -26.48 9.85
CA ILE A 12 20.50 -25.98 10.32
C ILE A 12 19.42 -26.11 9.23
N ILE A 13 19.74 -25.75 7.98
CA ILE A 13 18.79 -25.84 6.85
C ILE A 13 18.38 -27.30 6.60
N GLU A 14 19.32 -28.24 6.67
CA GLU A 14 19.08 -29.67 6.45
C GLU A 14 18.28 -30.31 7.59
N LYS A 15 18.60 -29.96 8.84
CA LYS A 15 17.92 -30.47 10.04
C LYS A 15 16.44 -30.09 10.09
N TYR A 16 16.08 -28.90 9.60
CA TYR A 16 14.72 -28.39 9.66
C TYR A 16 14.21 -28.08 8.24
N PRO A 17 13.75 -29.05 7.44
CA PRO A 17 13.32 -28.79 6.06
C PRO A 17 12.15 -27.79 6.01
N LEU A 18 12.24 -26.82 5.09
CA LEU A 18 11.28 -25.72 4.95
C LEU A 18 11.08 -25.36 3.47
N ILE A 19 9.81 -25.26 3.06
CA ILE A 19 9.41 -24.75 1.76
C ILE A 19 8.58 -23.49 1.98
N LEU A 20 9.24 -22.33 1.95
CA LEU A 20 8.67 -21.06 2.44
C LEU A 20 7.40 -20.62 1.67
N TYR A 21 7.29 -20.92 0.38
CA TYR A 21 6.12 -20.54 -0.43
C TYR A 21 4.86 -21.40 -0.15
N LEU A 22 5.01 -22.52 0.57
CA LEU A 22 3.88 -23.36 1.01
C LEU A 22 3.33 -22.93 2.38
N ILE A 23 3.95 -21.94 3.02
CA ILE A 23 3.46 -21.40 4.27
C ILE A 23 2.38 -20.37 3.96
N ASP A 24 1.18 -20.63 4.43
CA ASP A 24 0.11 -19.66 4.40
C ASP A 24 0.33 -18.64 5.52
N PHE A 25 0.48 -17.37 5.14
CA PHE A 25 0.53 -16.23 6.03
C PHE A 25 -0.66 -15.33 5.69
N ASN A 26 -1.86 -15.91 5.71
CA ASN A 26 -3.06 -15.26 5.21
C ASN A 26 -3.34 -13.93 5.94
N TYR A 27 -3.16 -12.81 5.25
CA TYR A 27 -3.46 -11.48 5.80
C TYR A 27 -4.96 -11.27 6.10
N LEU A 28 -5.86 -12.04 5.48
CA LEU A 28 -7.30 -11.94 5.67
C LEU A 28 -7.82 -12.79 6.84
N ARG A 29 -7.03 -13.77 7.30
CA ARG A 29 -7.39 -14.61 8.44
C ARG A 29 -6.15 -14.89 9.28
N GLU A 30 -6.14 -14.28 10.46
CA GLU A 30 -5.07 -14.45 11.42
C GLU A 30 -4.96 -15.93 11.87
N ILE A 31 -3.84 -16.56 11.52
CA ILE A 31 -3.56 -17.94 11.90
C ILE A 31 -3.06 -17.94 13.34
N THR A 32 -3.75 -18.67 14.21
CA THR A 32 -3.43 -18.77 15.63
C THR A 32 -3.18 -20.21 16.01
N PHE A 33 -2.10 -20.45 16.76
CA PHE A 33 -1.77 -21.74 17.37
C PHE A 33 -1.71 -21.59 18.90
N LYS A 34 -2.08 -22.64 19.63
CA LYS A 34 -1.99 -22.71 21.09
C LYS A 34 -0.97 -23.76 21.50
N SER A 35 0.31 -23.38 21.50
CA SER A 35 1.44 -24.27 21.78
C SER A 35 2.37 -23.69 22.84
N THR A 36 2.29 -24.21 24.06
CA THR A 36 3.13 -23.81 25.20
C THR A 36 4.62 -24.06 24.91
N LYS A 37 4.93 -25.12 24.17
CA LYS A 37 6.29 -25.45 23.73
C LYS A 37 6.90 -24.33 22.89
N ILE A 38 6.18 -23.87 21.87
CA ILE A 38 6.67 -22.80 20.99
C ILE A 38 6.60 -21.43 21.66
N TYR A 39 5.57 -21.17 22.46
CA TYR A 39 5.49 -19.98 23.30
C TYR A 39 6.75 -19.86 24.18
N ASN A 40 7.14 -20.93 24.87
CA ASN A 40 8.32 -20.94 25.72
C ASN A 40 9.62 -20.80 24.92
N LEU A 41 9.68 -21.33 23.70
CA LEU A 41 10.82 -21.15 22.80
C LEU A 41 10.99 -19.67 22.41
N LEU A 42 9.91 -18.97 22.03
CA LEU A 42 9.95 -17.54 21.72
C LEU A 42 10.32 -16.70 22.94
N LYS A 43 9.80 -17.06 24.12
CA LYS A 43 10.22 -16.45 25.39
C LYS A 43 11.70 -16.68 25.67
N GLU A 44 12.23 -17.86 25.37
CA GLU A 44 13.66 -18.15 25.51
C GLU A 44 14.49 -17.29 24.54
N MET A 45 13.99 -17.05 23.32
CA MET A 45 14.66 -16.19 22.35
C MET A 45 14.93 -14.79 22.89
N GLU A 46 14.04 -14.23 23.71
CA GLU A 46 14.24 -12.92 24.35
C GLU A 46 15.52 -12.83 25.20
N ASN A 47 16.01 -13.96 25.73
CA ASN A 47 17.23 -13.99 26.54
C ASN A 47 18.51 -13.74 25.71
N TYR A 48 18.43 -13.86 24.38
CA TYR A 48 19.57 -13.70 23.48
C TYR A 48 19.65 -12.32 22.85
N ILE A 49 18.57 -11.53 22.88
CA ILE A 49 18.42 -10.29 22.11
C ILE A 49 17.77 -9.16 22.93
N TYR A 50 18.06 -7.92 22.57
CA TYR A 50 17.37 -6.74 23.09
C TYR A 50 16.14 -6.44 22.23
N PRO A 51 15.03 -5.97 22.84
CA PRO A 51 13.89 -5.52 22.05
C PRO A 51 14.29 -4.36 21.15
N THR A 52 13.79 -4.40 19.92
CA THR A 52 13.96 -3.32 18.94
C THR A 52 13.02 -2.15 19.19
N ARG A 53 11.85 -2.43 19.78
CA ARG A 53 10.87 -1.46 20.26
C ARG A 53 10.10 -2.09 21.42
N GLU A 54 9.77 -1.28 22.42
CA GLU A 54 8.89 -1.69 23.52
C GLU A 54 8.02 -0.51 23.95
N ASP A 55 6.73 -0.77 24.15
CA ASP A 55 5.77 0.13 24.78
C ASP A 55 4.87 -0.65 25.76
N ASP A 56 3.83 -0.03 26.31
CA ASP A 56 2.97 -0.64 27.32
C ASP A 56 2.18 -1.86 26.81
N TYR A 57 2.03 -1.99 25.49
CA TYR A 57 1.19 -3.01 24.85
C TYR A 57 2.01 -4.12 24.20
N VAL A 58 3.17 -3.78 23.64
CA VAL A 58 3.97 -4.72 22.85
C VAL A 58 5.46 -4.61 23.11
N ARG A 59 6.15 -5.75 22.99
CA ARG A 59 7.61 -5.81 22.88
C ARG A 59 7.99 -6.46 21.56
N CYS A 60 8.71 -5.74 20.69
CA CYS A 60 9.01 -6.17 19.32
C CYS A 60 10.49 -6.51 19.13
N TYR A 61 10.74 -7.53 18.32
CA TYR A 61 12.06 -8.02 17.92
C TYR A 61 12.13 -8.14 16.41
N PHE A 62 12.41 -7.03 15.73
CA PHE A 62 12.58 -6.98 14.27
C PHE A 62 13.98 -7.44 13.84
N TYR A 63 14.12 -7.82 12.58
CA TYR A 63 15.39 -8.13 11.91
C TYR A 63 16.18 -9.29 12.51
N LEU A 64 15.46 -10.36 12.85
CA LEU A 64 16.01 -11.71 12.93
C LEU A 64 16.10 -12.32 11.53
N PHE A 65 16.89 -13.36 11.35
CA PHE A 65 17.12 -13.93 10.03
C PHE A 65 16.81 -15.43 9.97
N LEU A 66 16.04 -15.80 8.96
CA LEU A 66 15.78 -17.17 8.57
C LEU A 66 16.76 -17.58 7.45
N PRO A 67 17.68 -18.53 7.69
CA PRO A 67 18.52 -19.07 6.63
C PRO A 67 17.71 -19.98 5.67
N VAL A 68 17.89 -19.75 4.37
CA VAL A 68 17.20 -20.47 3.30
C VAL A 68 18.14 -20.84 2.15
N LYS A 69 17.80 -21.94 1.46
CA LYS A 69 18.45 -22.37 0.22
C LYS A 69 17.72 -21.78 -0.98
N VAL A 70 18.39 -20.94 -1.77
CA VAL A 70 17.85 -20.39 -3.01
C VAL A 70 18.81 -20.69 -4.16
N LYS A 71 18.39 -21.54 -5.11
CA LYS A 71 19.22 -21.96 -6.26
C LYS A 71 20.64 -22.38 -5.86
N ASN A 72 20.74 -23.24 -4.83
CA ASN A 72 22.00 -23.72 -4.22
C ASN A 72 22.89 -22.66 -3.58
N LYS A 73 22.37 -21.45 -3.33
CA LYS A 73 23.05 -20.41 -2.55
C LYS A 73 22.35 -20.22 -1.22
N LEU A 74 23.14 -19.95 -0.19
CA LEU A 74 22.62 -19.50 1.08
C LEU A 74 22.10 -18.07 0.95
N LYS A 75 20.89 -17.84 1.42
CA LYS A 75 20.26 -16.52 1.56
C LYS A 75 19.55 -16.43 2.89
N PHE A 76 19.22 -15.20 3.28
CA PHE A 76 18.47 -14.94 4.49
C PHE A 76 17.15 -14.24 4.17
N VAL A 77 16.14 -14.53 4.98
CA VAL A 77 14.84 -13.86 4.95
C VAL A 77 14.68 -13.11 6.27
N PRO A 78 14.39 -11.79 6.25
CA PRO A 78 14.11 -11.04 7.46
C PRO A 78 12.82 -11.54 8.13
N THR A 79 12.89 -11.71 9.44
CA THR A 79 11.82 -12.20 10.30
C THR A 79 11.82 -11.40 11.59
N GLY A 80 10.79 -11.59 12.40
CA GLY A 80 10.74 -11.04 13.73
C GLY A 80 9.61 -11.65 14.54
N PHE A 81 9.54 -11.24 15.79
CA PHE A 81 8.40 -11.56 16.62
C PHE A 81 8.08 -10.45 17.60
N CYS A 82 6.86 -10.43 18.09
CA CYS A 82 6.35 -9.52 19.10
C CYS A 82 5.75 -10.31 20.25
N TYR A 83 5.93 -9.83 21.47
CA TYR A 83 5.14 -10.26 22.62
C TYR A 83 4.01 -9.25 22.85
N LEU A 84 2.77 -9.72 22.75
CA LEU A 84 1.54 -8.96 22.96
C LEU A 84 1.15 -9.07 24.43
N LYS A 85 1.34 -7.98 25.19
CA LYS A 85 1.25 -8.00 26.66
C LYS A 85 -0.18 -8.21 27.16
N GLU A 86 -1.17 -7.65 26.47
CA GLU A 86 -2.58 -7.74 26.85
C GLU A 86 -3.15 -9.16 26.69
N SER A 87 -2.80 -9.84 25.59
CA SER A 87 -3.30 -11.19 25.32
C SER A 87 -2.42 -12.31 25.88
N ASP A 88 -1.21 -11.99 26.35
CA ASP A 88 -0.19 -12.98 26.75
C ASP A 88 0.11 -13.97 25.61
N GLU A 89 0.38 -13.42 24.43
CA GLU A 89 0.66 -14.19 23.21
C GLU A 89 1.88 -13.63 22.49
N TYR A 90 2.52 -14.48 21.68
CA TYR A 90 3.50 -14.03 20.71
C TYR A 90 2.89 -13.94 19.32
N GLU A 91 3.36 -12.99 18.53
CA GLU A 91 3.16 -12.95 17.09
C GLU A 91 4.53 -13.14 16.41
N PHE A 92 4.68 -14.17 15.60
CA PHE A 92 5.87 -14.40 14.78
C PHE A 92 5.58 -14.05 13.33
N PHE A 93 6.42 -13.25 12.68
CA PHE A 93 6.18 -12.79 11.32
C PHE A 93 7.40 -12.92 10.41
N VAL A 94 7.11 -13.14 9.13
CA VAL A 94 8.05 -13.08 8.03
C VAL A 94 7.83 -11.77 7.29
N HIS A 95 8.89 -10.98 7.14
CA HIS A 95 8.78 -9.65 6.53
C HIS A 95 8.13 -9.73 5.15
N THR A 96 7.24 -8.79 4.82
CA THR A 96 6.45 -8.73 3.57
C THR A 96 5.47 -9.89 3.30
N LYS A 97 5.32 -10.86 4.23
CA LYS A 97 4.42 -12.01 4.06
C LYS A 97 3.34 -12.17 5.13
N GLY A 98 3.53 -11.63 6.33
CA GLY A 98 2.57 -11.75 7.43
C GLY A 98 3.10 -12.67 8.53
N GLY A 99 2.22 -13.11 9.42
CA GLY A 99 2.63 -13.83 10.62
C GLY A 99 1.60 -14.81 11.16
N ILE A 100 1.95 -15.39 12.31
CA ILE A 100 1.13 -16.32 13.08
C ILE A 100 1.12 -15.89 14.54
N LYS A 101 -0.01 -16.07 15.21
CA LYS A 101 -0.14 -15.90 16.67
C LYS A 101 0.09 -17.21 17.39
N ILE A 102 0.75 -17.14 18.53
CA ILE A 102 1.16 -18.28 19.35
C ILE A 102 0.82 -17.97 20.81
N GLY A 103 -0.22 -18.63 21.31
CA GLY A 103 -0.59 -18.63 22.73
C GLY A 103 -0.20 -19.94 23.42
N LYS A 104 -0.50 -20.04 24.72
CA LYS A 104 -0.31 -21.27 25.51
C LYS A 104 -1.40 -22.31 25.21
N GLY A 105 -1.01 -23.57 25.16
CA GLY A 105 -1.86 -24.74 24.93
C GLY A 105 -1.03 -25.98 24.58
N ASP A 106 -1.70 -27.06 24.19
CA ASP A 106 -1.08 -28.37 23.97
C ASP A 106 -0.97 -28.75 22.48
N GLU A 107 -1.19 -27.79 21.57
CA GLU A 107 -1.08 -28.02 20.14
C GLU A 107 0.39 -28.20 19.73
N GLU A 108 0.64 -29.16 18.84
CA GLU A 108 1.88 -29.24 18.08
C GLU A 108 1.71 -28.44 16.79
N LEU A 109 2.71 -27.61 16.47
CA LEU A 109 2.69 -26.82 15.24
C LEU A 109 2.83 -27.75 14.02
N PRO A 110 2.15 -27.44 12.90
CA PRO A 110 2.43 -28.12 11.65
C PRO A 110 3.92 -28.01 11.30
N ALA A 111 4.48 -29.07 10.71
CA ALA A 111 5.93 -29.23 10.53
C ALA A 111 6.60 -28.03 9.84
N CYS A 112 5.92 -27.37 8.89
CA CYS A 112 6.43 -26.19 8.20
C CYS A 112 6.62 -24.98 9.13
N TYR A 113 5.65 -24.67 10.00
CA TYR A 113 5.77 -23.57 10.98
C TYR A 113 6.78 -23.90 12.07
N ASN A 114 6.84 -25.16 12.52
CA ASN A 114 7.87 -25.59 13.48
C ASN A 114 9.28 -25.45 12.88
N SER A 115 9.51 -25.94 11.65
CA SER A 115 10.80 -25.77 10.96
C SER A 115 11.17 -24.30 10.75
N LEU A 116 10.20 -23.43 10.44
CA LEU A 116 10.41 -21.99 10.32
C LEU A 116 10.99 -21.39 11.60
N ILE A 117 10.32 -21.60 12.75
CA ILE A 117 10.73 -21.02 14.04
C ILE A 117 12.05 -21.65 14.50
N MET A 118 12.20 -22.97 14.38
CA MET A 118 13.42 -23.67 14.80
C MET A 118 14.65 -23.22 14.01
N ARG A 119 14.54 -22.96 12.71
CA ARG A 119 15.66 -22.40 11.92
C ARG A 119 16.08 -21.03 12.43
N VAL A 120 15.13 -20.15 12.74
CA VAL A 120 15.43 -18.82 13.27
C VAL A 120 16.06 -18.92 14.65
N TYR A 121 15.51 -19.75 15.54
CA TYR A 121 16.04 -19.97 16.89
C TYR A 121 17.49 -20.51 16.86
N GLU A 122 17.76 -21.56 16.07
CA GLU A 122 19.09 -22.17 15.99
C GLU A 122 20.11 -21.23 15.34
N PHE A 123 19.69 -20.49 14.31
CA PHE A 123 20.55 -19.49 13.69
C PHE A 123 20.84 -18.31 14.64
N MET A 124 19.84 -17.87 15.41
CA MET A 124 20.01 -16.85 16.45
C MET A 124 20.99 -17.31 17.53
N LYS A 125 20.97 -18.59 17.94
CA LYS A 125 21.96 -19.12 18.88
C LYS A 125 23.37 -19.11 18.30
N LEU A 126 23.51 -19.49 17.04
CA LEU A 126 24.79 -19.40 16.33
C LEU A 126 25.29 -17.94 16.30
N GLN A 127 24.42 -16.99 15.97
CA GLN A 127 24.72 -15.55 15.97
C GLN A 127 25.14 -15.02 17.34
N HIS A 128 24.48 -15.47 18.40
CA HIS A 128 24.80 -15.09 19.77
C HIS A 128 26.20 -15.56 20.18
N GLN A 129 26.58 -16.78 19.77
CA GLN A 129 27.88 -17.38 20.10
C GLN A 129 29.02 -16.83 19.24
N ASP A 130 28.80 -16.73 17.94
CA ASP A 130 29.82 -16.37 16.96
C ASP A 130 29.23 -15.43 15.88
N PRO A 131 29.41 -14.10 16.03
CA PRO A 131 28.78 -13.11 15.17
C PRO A 131 29.03 -13.32 13.67
N ILE A 132 27.96 -13.26 12.90
CA ILE A 132 27.88 -13.36 11.45
C ILE A 132 27.28 -12.04 10.96
N PHE A 133 28.02 -11.31 10.13
CA PHE A 133 27.51 -10.08 9.56
C PHE A 133 26.66 -10.40 8.33
N ILE A 134 25.39 -9.98 8.36
CA ILE A 134 24.44 -10.14 7.25
C ILE A 134 24.24 -8.77 6.58
N SER A 135 24.51 -8.71 5.28
CA SER A 135 24.30 -7.52 4.47
C SER A 135 23.02 -7.64 3.63
N THR A 136 22.62 -6.53 2.99
CA THR A 136 21.50 -6.51 2.05
C THR A 136 21.70 -7.48 0.88
N ASP A 137 22.94 -7.82 0.50
CA ASP A 137 23.24 -8.76 -0.59
C ASP A 137 23.04 -10.22 -0.19
N ASP A 138 23.10 -10.52 1.10
CA ASP A 138 22.85 -11.85 1.64
C ASP A 138 21.33 -12.14 1.74
N ILE A 139 20.50 -11.10 1.67
CA ILE A 139 19.05 -11.24 1.72
C ILE A 139 18.46 -11.73 0.41
N TYR A 140 17.45 -12.59 0.52
CA TYR A 140 16.62 -12.95 -0.61
C TYR A 140 15.72 -11.79 -1.01
N LYS A 141 16.01 -11.16 -2.16
CA LYS A 141 15.38 -9.91 -2.62
C LYS A 141 13.85 -9.92 -2.77
N HIS A 142 13.19 -11.08 -2.74
CA HIS A 142 11.72 -11.19 -2.67
C HIS A 142 11.13 -10.83 -1.29
N TYR A 143 11.98 -10.67 -0.27
CA TYR A 143 11.59 -10.38 1.12
C TYR A 143 12.23 -9.09 1.65
N LEU A 144 12.90 -8.35 0.77
CA LEU A 144 13.49 -7.05 1.09
C LEU A 144 12.59 -5.97 0.52
N VAL A 145 12.28 -4.97 1.32
CA VAL A 145 11.55 -3.80 0.83
C VAL A 145 12.52 -2.85 0.15
N GLY A 146 12.08 -2.25 -0.94
CA GLY A 146 12.84 -1.24 -1.64
C GLY A 146 11.94 -0.28 -2.36
N GLU A 147 12.55 0.72 -2.99
CA GLU A 147 11.86 1.74 -3.75
C GLU A 147 12.44 1.83 -5.15
N VAL A 148 11.58 2.10 -6.12
CA VAL A 148 11.97 2.25 -7.51
C VAL A 148 11.06 3.25 -8.22
N LYS A 149 11.57 3.92 -9.25
CA LYS A 149 10.70 4.71 -10.14
C LYS A 149 9.83 3.79 -10.98
N LEU A 150 8.55 4.10 -11.09
CA LEU A 150 7.54 3.29 -11.78
C LEU A 150 7.90 2.98 -13.24
N LYS A 151 8.63 3.86 -13.93
CA LYS A 151 9.15 3.62 -15.29
C LYS A 151 10.07 2.41 -15.45
N TYR A 152 10.59 1.86 -14.34
CA TYR A 152 11.40 0.64 -14.33
C TYR A 152 10.57 -0.63 -14.07
N VAL A 153 9.25 -0.47 -13.97
CA VAL A 153 8.25 -1.53 -13.72
C VAL A 153 7.26 -1.59 -14.89
N THR A 154 6.76 -0.43 -15.32
CA THR A 154 5.84 -0.30 -16.45
C THR A 154 6.27 0.83 -17.37
N LYS A 155 5.86 0.76 -18.64
CA LYS A 155 6.15 1.79 -19.62
C LYS A 155 5.37 3.08 -19.28
N PRO A 156 6.03 4.26 -19.30
CA PRO A 156 5.34 5.54 -19.15
C PRO A 156 4.23 5.71 -20.19
N LYS A 157 3.09 6.27 -19.75
CA LYS A 157 1.94 6.62 -20.59
C LYS A 157 1.95 8.08 -21.06
N MET A 158 2.88 8.89 -20.54
CA MET A 158 3.00 10.32 -20.82
C MET A 158 4.47 10.75 -20.85
N SER A 159 4.79 11.74 -21.69
CA SER A 159 6.13 12.36 -21.69
C SER A 159 6.30 13.37 -20.54
N ASN A 160 7.55 13.61 -20.13
CA ASN A 160 7.83 14.62 -19.10
C ASN A 160 7.48 16.04 -19.58
N GLU A 161 7.60 16.30 -20.88
CA GLU A 161 7.28 17.57 -21.52
C GLU A 161 5.77 17.85 -21.45
N GLU A 162 4.95 16.85 -21.80
CA GLU A 162 3.49 16.95 -21.69
C GLU A 162 3.06 17.17 -20.23
N ALA A 163 3.62 16.42 -19.27
CA ALA A 163 3.31 16.60 -17.86
C ALA A 163 3.67 18.01 -17.35
N LYS A 164 4.83 18.55 -17.76
CA LYS A 164 5.23 19.94 -17.45
C LYS A 164 4.25 20.95 -18.05
N GLN A 165 3.77 20.72 -19.27
CA GLN A 165 2.80 21.60 -19.93
C GLN A 165 1.46 21.59 -19.20
N ILE A 166 0.93 20.42 -18.83
CA ILE A 166 -0.31 20.28 -18.06
C ILE A 166 -0.17 21.01 -16.71
N LEU A 167 0.94 20.79 -16.00
CA LEU A 167 1.18 21.43 -14.72
C LEU A 167 1.28 22.96 -14.84
N LYS A 168 1.89 23.47 -15.91
CA LYS A 168 1.93 24.91 -16.20
C LYS A 168 0.54 25.47 -16.44
N GLN A 169 -0.26 24.83 -17.30
CA GLN A 169 -1.64 25.23 -17.58
C GLN A 169 -2.50 25.20 -16.31
N TYR A 170 -2.32 24.20 -15.44
CA TYR A 170 -3.01 24.12 -14.16
C TYR A 170 -2.65 25.28 -13.22
N LYS A 171 -1.35 25.64 -13.14
CA LYS A 171 -0.92 26.83 -12.39
C LYS A 171 -1.52 28.11 -12.94
N ASP A 172 -1.66 28.25 -14.25
CA ASP A 172 -2.33 29.42 -14.84
C ASP A 172 -3.84 29.42 -14.56
N ASN A 173 -4.49 28.25 -14.65
CA ASN A 173 -5.90 28.06 -14.31
C ASN A 173 -6.20 28.38 -12.83
N SER A 174 -5.22 28.26 -11.92
CA SER A 174 -5.37 28.61 -10.49
C SER A 174 -5.88 30.05 -10.25
N LYS A 175 -5.67 30.94 -11.22
CA LYS A 175 -6.14 32.33 -11.20
C LYS A 175 -7.62 32.49 -11.55
N ASN A 176 -8.21 31.51 -12.22
CA ASN A 176 -9.62 31.55 -12.62
C ASN A 176 -10.52 31.27 -11.40
N LYS A 177 -11.68 31.91 -11.34
CA LYS A 177 -12.71 31.59 -10.35
C LYS A 177 -14.09 31.75 -10.98
N LEU A 178 -15.02 30.92 -10.53
CA LEU A 178 -16.43 31.17 -10.74
C LEU A 178 -16.85 32.42 -9.95
N PRO A 179 -17.86 33.16 -10.44
CA PRO A 179 -18.36 34.35 -9.75
C PRO A 179 -19.07 34.00 -8.43
N SER A 180 -19.53 32.77 -8.25
CA SER A 180 -20.19 32.29 -7.03
C SER A 180 -19.99 30.78 -6.84
N ASP A 181 -20.03 30.33 -5.58
CA ASP A 181 -20.12 28.92 -5.19
C ASP A 181 -21.55 28.37 -5.23
N ASP A 182 -22.54 29.27 -5.23
CA ASP A 182 -23.95 28.91 -5.28
C ASP A 182 -24.34 28.67 -6.75
N ILE A 183 -24.26 27.40 -7.14
CA ILE A 183 -24.62 26.89 -8.47
C ILE A 183 -25.93 26.09 -8.40
N THR A 184 -26.57 25.87 -9.54
CA THR A 184 -27.72 24.97 -9.66
C THR A 184 -27.27 23.52 -9.82
N LEU A 185 -28.20 22.55 -9.67
CA LEU A 185 -27.91 21.15 -10.01
C LEU A 185 -27.59 21.02 -11.51
N ARG A 186 -28.25 21.79 -12.38
CA ARG A 186 -27.94 21.83 -13.81
C ARG A 186 -26.48 22.22 -14.04
N ASP A 187 -26.02 23.31 -13.43
CA ASP A 187 -24.64 23.79 -13.58
C ASP A 187 -23.64 22.70 -13.19
N TYR A 188 -23.90 21.99 -12.08
CA TYR A 188 -23.07 20.88 -11.63
C TYR A 188 -23.07 19.74 -12.65
N LEU A 189 -24.24 19.27 -13.07
CA LEU A 189 -24.37 18.14 -13.99
C LEU A 189 -23.83 18.44 -15.40
N GLU A 190 -23.85 19.69 -15.86
CA GLU A 190 -23.19 20.10 -17.11
C GLU A 190 -21.66 19.94 -17.01
N VAL A 191 -21.06 20.27 -15.86
CA VAL A 191 -19.62 20.01 -15.66
C VAL A 191 -19.34 18.52 -15.54
N VAL A 192 -20.24 17.74 -14.93
CA VAL A 192 -20.14 16.26 -14.91
C VAL A 192 -20.18 15.69 -16.33
N LYS A 193 -21.10 16.17 -17.17
CA LYS A 193 -21.19 15.76 -18.58
C LYS A 193 -19.87 15.99 -19.34
N ILE A 194 -19.18 17.09 -19.05
CA ILE A 194 -17.85 17.37 -19.65
C ILE A 194 -16.83 16.29 -19.29
N VAL A 195 -16.87 15.77 -18.05
CA VAL A 195 -16.00 14.64 -17.65
C VAL A 195 -16.35 13.38 -18.45
N TYR A 196 -17.63 13.12 -18.68
CA TYR A 196 -18.07 11.99 -19.50
C TYR A 196 -17.66 12.12 -20.97
N GLU A 197 -17.81 13.32 -21.55
CA GLU A 197 -17.34 13.63 -22.91
C GLU A 197 -15.83 13.42 -23.03
N ALA A 198 -15.05 13.91 -22.06
CA ALA A 198 -13.59 13.76 -22.04
C ALA A 198 -13.15 12.29 -22.02
N ASN A 199 -14.00 11.41 -21.50
CA ASN A 199 -13.77 9.97 -21.39
C ASN A 199 -14.44 9.15 -22.50
N GLY A 200 -14.97 9.80 -23.54
CA GLY A 200 -15.60 9.12 -24.66
C GLY A 200 -16.87 8.36 -24.28
N LEU A 201 -17.50 8.69 -23.15
CA LEU A 201 -18.76 8.10 -22.73
C LEU A 201 -19.92 8.67 -23.55
N LYS A 202 -21.01 7.92 -23.63
CA LYS A 202 -22.18 8.30 -24.43
C LYS A 202 -23.01 9.36 -23.68
N VAL A 203 -23.21 10.53 -24.28
CA VAL A 203 -23.84 11.70 -23.63
C VAL A 203 -25.16 12.14 -24.29
N ASP A 204 -25.90 11.20 -24.88
CA ASP A 204 -27.16 11.46 -25.61
C ASP A 204 -28.41 11.48 -24.71
N LYS A 205 -28.26 11.24 -23.41
CA LYS A 205 -29.34 11.28 -22.41
C LYS A 205 -29.47 12.67 -21.78
N ASP A 206 -30.59 12.92 -21.10
CA ASP A 206 -30.72 14.08 -20.23
C ASP A 206 -29.73 14.01 -19.06
N LEU A 207 -29.43 15.17 -18.45
CA LEU A 207 -28.40 15.30 -17.42
C LEU A 207 -28.59 14.36 -16.22
N LYS A 208 -29.84 14.10 -15.80
CA LYS A 208 -30.09 13.27 -14.63
C LYS A 208 -29.87 11.79 -14.95
N GLU A 209 -30.41 11.33 -16.08
CA GLU A 209 -30.21 9.95 -16.54
C GLU A 209 -28.76 9.68 -16.95
N LEU A 210 -28.08 10.70 -17.47
CA LEU A 210 -26.66 10.62 -17.76
C LEU A 210 -25.84 10.42 -16.49
N TYR A 211 -26.11 11.19 -15.43
CA TYR A 211 -25.46 11.01 -14.13
C TYR A 211 -25.71 9.60 -13.58
N LYS A 212 -26.96 9.14 -13.55
CA LYS A 212 -27.33 7.79 -13.07
C LYS A 212 -26.66 6.65 -13.85
N SER A 213 -26.28 6.88 -15.11
CA SER A 213 -25.68 5.85 -15.97
C SER A 213 -24.23 5.53 -15.59
N TYR A 214 -23.52 6.47 -14.98
CA TYR A 214 -22.06 6.38 -14.79
C TYR A 214 -21.59 6.62 -13.35
N ALA A 215 -22.37 7.39 -12.56
CA ALA A 215 -22.06 7.67 -11.17
C ALA A 215 -22.27 6.45 -10.27
N ASP A 216 -21.78 6.53 -9.04
CA ASP A 216 -21.91 5.48 -8.03
C ASP A 216 -23.37 5.14 -7.69
N GLY A 217 -24.27 6.13 -7.76
CA GLY A 217 -25.72 5.94 -7.57
C GLY A 217 -26.18 6.06 -6.12
N ARG A 218 -25.29 6.17 -5.13
CA ARG A 218 -25.65 6.53 -3.74
C ARG A 218 -25.66 8.05 -3.56
N ASP A 219 -26.53 8.75 -4.30
CA ASP A 219 -26.49 10.22 -4.41
C ASP A 219 -27.19 11.01 -3.29
N CYS A 220 -27.66 10.35 -2.23
CA CYS A 220 -28.31 11.00 -1.09
C CYS A 220 -29.52 11.90 -1.49
N GLY A 221 -30.23 11.56 -2.57
CA GLY A 221 -31.38 12.32 -3.08
C GLY A 221 -31.00 13.62 -3.81
N MET A 222 -29.73 13.77 -4.20
CA MET A 222 -29.27 14.88 -5.04
C MET A 222 -30.04 14.91 -6.36
N ILE A 223 -30.23 13.74 -6.97
CA ILE A 223 -30.75 13.63 -8.32
C ILE A 223 -32.24 14.00 -8.41
N ASP A 224 -32.95 13.97 -7.29
CA ASP A 224 -34.37 14.30 -7.19
C ASP A 224 -34.63 15.81 -7.10
N LEU A 225 -33.60 16.62 -6.85
CA LEU A 225 -33.74 18.07 -6.74
C LEU A 225 -34.17 18.71 -8.07
N PRO A 226 -34.87 19.86 -8.04
CA PRO A 226 -35.11 20.64 -9.25
C PRO A 226 -33.79 21.11 -9.88
N LEU A 227 -33.67 21.00 -11.21
CA LEU A 227 -32.42 21.29 -11.91
C LEU A 227 -31.97 22.74 -11.75
N ASP A 228 -32.91 23.67 -11.78
CA ASP A 228 -32.68 25.12 -11.87
C ASP A 228 -32.91 25.85 -10.53
N ASP A 229 -33.13 25.11 -9.44
CA ASP A 229 -33.29 25.68 -8.10
C ASP A 229 -31.96 25.68 -7.34
N LYS A 230 -31.33 26.85 -7.32
CA LYS A 230 -30.05 27.10 -6.65
C LYS A 230 -30.13 26.90 -5.14
N GLU A 231 -31.21 27.33 -4.50
CA GLU A 231 -31.35 27.22 -3.05
C GLU A 231 -31.61 25.77 -2.63
N ALA A 232 -32.39 25.01 -3.41
CA ALA A 232 -32.57 23.58 -3.18
C ALA A 232 -31.24 22.82 -3.20
N PHE A 233 -30.39 23.07 -4.21
CA PHE A 233 -29.07 22.44 -4.31
C PHE A 233 -28.14 22.85 -3.16
N LYS A 234 -28.12 24.14 -2.80
CA LYS A 234 -27.33 24.66 -1.68
C LYS A 234 -27.74 24.07 -0.34
N ILE A 235 -29.05 24.03 -0.04
CA ILE A 235 -29.58 23.45 1.19
C ILE A 235 -29.24 21.96 1.26
N TRP A 236 -29.48 21.22 0.17
CA TRP A 236 -29.14 19.80 0.10
C TRP A 236 -27.64 19.58 0.34
N ARG A 237 -26.77 20.36 -0.32
CA ARG A 237 -25.32 20.25 -0.19
C ARG A 237 -24.87 20.42 1.26
N ASN A 238 -25.43 21.39 1.98
CA ASN A 238 -25.02 21.71 3.34
C ASN A 238 -25.61 20.77 4.41
N SER A 239 -26.69 20.03 4.09
CA SER A 239 -27.42 19.23 5.08
C SER A 239 -27.38 17.72 4.83
N LYS A 240 -27.41 17.29 3.56
CA LYS A 240 -27.63 15.89 3.17
C LYS A 240 -26.48 15.28 2.37
N ALA A 241 -25.56 16.07 1.83
CA ALA A 241 -24.44 15.54 1.05
C ALA A 241 -23.48 14.62 1.85
N HIS A 242 -23.58 14.63 3.18
CA HIS A 242 -22.77 13.81 4.09
C HIS A 242 -23.54 12.60 4.64
N CYS A 243 -24.52 12.06 3.90
CA CYS A 243 -25.39 10.97 4.37
C CYS A 243 -24.72 9.58 4.50
N GLY A 244 -23.41 9.48 4.25
CA GLY A 244 -22.69 8.21 4.07
C GLY A 244 -22.80 7.62 2.66
N GLY A 245 -23.51 8.29 1.74
CA GLY A 245 -23.48 8.01 0.30
C GLY A 245 -22.31 8.72 -0.42
N HIS A 246 -22.22 8.54 -1.74
CA HIS A 246 -21.16 9.09 -2.59
C HIS A 246 -21.71 9.96 -3.73
N PRO A 247 -22.45 11.04 -3.44
CA PRO A 247 -23.10 11.87 -4.47
C PRO A 247 -22.14 12.58 -5.43
N PHE A 248 -20.85 12.63 -5.10
CA PHE A 248 -19.86 13.29 -5.94
C PHE A 248 -18.96 12.30 -6.67
N GLU A 249 -19.17 10.98 -6.52
CA GLU A 249 -18.48 9.94 -7.29
C GLU A 249 -19.15 9.79 -8.67
N ILE A 250 -18.66 10.57 -9.63
CA ILE A 250 -19.30 10.75 -10.94
C ILE A 250 -18.91 9.64 -11.92
N ILE A 251 -17.76 9.01 -11.74
CA ILE A 251 -17.43 7.75 -12.43
C ILE A 251 -17.29 6.72 -11.34
N ARG A 252 -18.17 5.72 -11.34
CA ARG A 252 -18.24 4.69 -10.30
C ARG A 252 -16.95 3.88 -10.19
N GLY A 253 -16.45 3.73 -8.96
CA GLY A 253 -15.38 2.82 -8.59
C GLY A 253 -15.77 1.35 -8.53
N GLY A 254 -14.78 0.49 -8.29
CA GLY A 254 -14.97 -0.93 -8.04
C GLY A 254 -15.38 -1.22 -6.59
N PHE A 255 -15.45 -2.51 -6.23
CA PHE A 255 -15.89 -2.93 -4.90
C PHE A 255 -14.98 -2.44 -3.75
N ILE A 256 -13.68 -2.30 -4.02
CA ILE A 256 -12.65 -1.83 -3.06
C ILE A 256 -11.92 -0.57 -3.55
N THR A 257 -12.31 -0.04 -4.71
CA THR A 257 -11.65 1.10 -5.35
C THR A 257 -12.60 2.28 -5.45
N TYR A 258 -12.02 3.48 -5.37
CA TYR A 258 -12.76 4.73 -5.44
C TYR A 258 -12.65 5.30 -6.85
N GLY A 259 -13.79 5.71 -7.40
CA GLY A 259 -13.92 6.29 -8.73
C GLY A 259 -13.30 7.69 -8.90
N VAL A 260 -13.81 8.42 -9.90
CA VAL A 260 -13.51 9.86 -10.04
C VAL A 260 -14.56 10.65 -9.28
N TYR A 261 -14.11 11.48 -8.35
CA TYR A 261 -14.99 12.39 -7.63
C TYR A 261 -14.88 13.81 -8.17
N LEU A 262 -16.02 14.46 -8.34
CA LEU A 262 -16.12 15.88 -8.67
C LEU A 262 -16.99 16.58 -7.64
N TYR A 263 -16.36 17.32 -6.74
CA TYR A 263 -17.06 18.13 -5.76
C TYR A 263 -17.50 19.48 -6.38
N PRO A 264 -18.69 19.98 -6.01
CA PRO A 264 -19.17 21.30 -6.41
C PRO A 264 -18.22 22.41 -5.93
N PRO A 265 -18.36 23.64 -6.46
CA PRO A 265 -17.37 24.67 -6.23
C PRO A 265 -17.34 25.16 -4.78
N ARG A 266 -16.12 25.42 -4.32
CA ARG A 266 -15.79 26.12 -3.08
C ARG A 266 -14.74 27.18 -3.38
N GLU A 267 -14.92 28.40 -2.90
CA GLU A 267 -14.13 29.60 -3.24
C GLU A 267 -13.94 29.79 -4.76
N GLY A 268 -15.00 29.52 -5.51
CA GLY A 268 -15.12 29.68 -6.95
C GLY A 268 -14.49 28.55 -7.77
N ARG A 269 -14.21 27.38 -7.19
CA ARG A 269 -13.53 26.28 -7.92
C ARG A 269 -14.08 24.91 -7.55
N TYR A 270 -14.38 24.09 -8.55
CA TYR A 270 -14.66 22.66 -8.38
C TYR A 270 -13.47 21.93 -7.77
N THR A 271 -13.64 20.72 -7.23
CA THR A 271 -12.50 19.87 -6.83
C THR A 271 -12.66 18.50 -7.46
N ILE A 272 -11.71 18.11 -8.30
CA ILE A 272 -11.65 16.77 -8.88
C ILE A 272 -10.56 15.96 -8.19
N ILE A 273 -10.89 14.74 -7.79
CA ILE A 273 -9.94 13.79 -7.17
C ILE A 273 -10.13 12.42 -7.80
N ALA A 274 -9.08 11.61 -7.81
CA ALA A 274 -9.15 10.23 -8.23
C ALA A 274 -8.12 9.39 -7.49
N ASN A 275 -8.53 8.16 -7.17
CA ASN A 275 -7.62 7.18 -6.60
C ASN A 275 -7.07 6.30 -7.72
N ASP A 276 -7.92 5.43 -8.28
CA ASP A 276 -7.46 4.33 -9.14
C ASP A 276 -7.77 4.59 -10.63
N PHE A 277 -8.67 5.54 -10.91
CA PHE A 277 -9.13 5.94 -12.24
C PHE A 277 -8.27 7.09 -12.81
N ILE A 278 -6.98 6.82 -12.91
CA ILE A 278 -5.96 7.81 -13.28
C ILE A 278 -6.16 8.33 -14.70
N GLU A 279 -6.55 7.47 -15.64
CA GLU A 279 -6.79 7.85 -17.04
C GLU A 279 -8.02 8.75 -17.15
N GLU A 280 -9.10 8.39 -16.46
CA GLU A 280 -10.35 9.12 -16.50
C GLU A 280 -10.21 10.51 -15.88
N TYR A 281 -9.46 10.57 -14.79
CA TYR A 281 -9.09 11.80 -14.13
C TYR A 281 -8.26 12.71 -15.03
N ILE A 282 -7.19 12.20 -15.66
CA ILE A 282 -6.31 13.07 -16.46
C ILE A 282 -7.01 13.57 -17.72
N ASN A 283 -7.92 12.78 -18.30
CA ASN A 283 -8.77 13.22 -19.41
C ASN A 283 -9.66 14.40 -19.00
N ALA A 284 -10.33 14.29 -17.85
CA ALA A 284 -11.15 15.36 -17.30
C ALA A 284 -10.34 16.62 -16.96
N VAL A 285 -9.15 16.48 -16.37
CA VAL A 285 -8.23 17.60 -16.09
C VAL A 285 -7.84 18.31 -17.37
N LYS A 286 -7.42 17.58 -18.41
CA LYS A 286 -7.06 18.15 -19.71
C LYS A 286 -8.23 18.94 -20.30
N GLU A 287 -9.44 18.41 -20.19
CA GLU A 287 -10.64 19.06 -20.72
C GLU A 287 -11.03 20.31 -19.91
N PHE A 288 -10.89 20.29 -18.59
CA PHE A 288 -11.12 21.45 -17.74
C PHE A 288 -10.13 22.58 -18.06
N LEU A 289 -8.86 22.25 -18.30
CA LEU A 289 -7.85 23.21 -18.75
C LEU A 289 -8.22 23.81 -20.11
N ARG A 290 -8.62 22.97 -21.07
CA ARG A 290 -9.04 23.40 -22.41
C ARG A 290 -10.23 24.36 -22.37
N ARG A 291 -11.25 24.04 -21.56
CA ARG A 291 -12.47 24.85 -21.37
C ARG A 291 -12.32 25.99 -20.36
N LYS A 292 -11.15 26.13 -19.74
CA LYS A 292 -10.85 27.11 -18.67
C LYS A 292 -11.77 27.03 -17.45
N ILE A 293 -12.32 25.85 -17.17
CA ILE A 293 -13.15 25.60 -15.98
C ILE A 293 -12.27 25.80 -14.73
N PRO A 294 -12.69 26.53 -13.69
CA PRO A 294 -11.91 26.68 -12.46
C PRO A 294 -12.00 25.44 -11.56
N PHE A 295 -10.87 24.79 -11.25
CA PHE A 295 -10.86 23.56 -10.44
C PHE A 295 -9.62 23.36 -9.56
N ARG A 296 -9.75 22.62 -8.47
CA ARG A 296 -8.63 22.07 -7.68
C ARG A 296 -8.44 20.61 -8.05
N ALA A 297 -7.20 20.19 -8.11
CA ALA A 297 -6.77 18.85 -8.49
C ALA A 297 -5.61 18.42 -7.58
N PRO A 298 -5.88 18.09 -6.31
CA PRO A 298 -4.84 17.80 -5.32
C PRO A 298 -3.96 16.60 -5.74
N ASP A 299 -4.52 15.63 -6.45
CA ASP A 299 -3.81 14.42 -6.88
C ASP A 299 -2.97 14.63 -8.15
N LEU A 300 -3.08 15.80 -8.81
CA LEU A 300 -2.50 16.02 -10.13
C LEU A 300 -0.99 15.77 -10.18
N ILE A 301 -0.25 16.18 -9.15
CA ILE A 301 1.21 16.03 -9.14
C ILE A 301 1.60 14.56 -9.17
N ASP A 302 0.96 13.73 -8.34
CA ASP A 302 1.30 12.31 -8.24
C ASP A 302 0.73 11.52 -9.42
N VAL A 303 -0.44 11.90 -9.95
CA VAL A 303 -0.95 11.38 -11.24
C VAL A 303 0.03 11.67 -12.38
N LEU A 304 0.57 12.89 -12.49
CA LEU A 304 1.54 13.22 -13.53
C LEU A 304 2.83 12.41 -13.36
N LYS A 305 3.34 12.25 -12.14
CA LYS A 305 4.49 11.38 -11.86
C LYS A 305 4.19 9.91 -12.19
N TYR A 306 2.97 9.44 -11.93
CA TYR A 306 2.55 8.08 -12.26
C TYR A 306 2.59 7.87 -13.77
N LEU A 307 1.96 8.78 -14.53
CA LEU A 307 1.87 8.70 -15.98
C LEU A 307 3.23 8.83 -16.69
N THR A 308 4.16 9.63 -16.14
CA THR A 308 5.54 9.72 -16.64
C THR A 308 6.46 8.61 -16.13
N GLY A 309 5.98 7.80 -15.18
CA GLY A 309 6.75 6.78 -14.48
C GLY A 309 7.84 7.34 -13.56
N GLU A 310 7.80 8.63 -13.22
CA GLU A 310 8.70 9.27 -12.26
C GLU A 310 8.25 9.07 -10.80
N LEU A 311 7.04 8.55 -10.57
CA LEU A 311 6.54 8.20 -9.25
C LEU A 311 7.44 7.14 -8.61
N ILE A 312 7.84 7.39 -7.36
CA ILE A 312 8.56 6.40 -6.56
C ILE A 312 7.52 5.46 -5.96
N VAL A 313 7.68 4.17 -6.22
CA VAL A 313 6.79 3.10 -5.75
C VAL A 313 7.59 2.10 -4.94
N LYS A 314 6.94 1.43 -4.00
CA LYS A 314 7.57 0.40 -3.18
C LYS A 314 7.62 -0.94 -3.90
N VAL A 315 8.62 -1.74 -3.57
CA VAL A 315 8.86 -3.11 -4.04
C VAL A 315 8.73 -4.05 -2.85
N ASN A 316 7.91 -5.09 -2.99
CA ASN A 316 7.48 -6.04 -1.97
C ASN A 316 6.73 -5.39 -0.78
N ASP A 317 6.15 -4.21 -0.97
CA ASP A 317 5.30 -3.53 0.00
C ASP A 317 4.27 -2.63 -0.73
N TYR A 318 3.23 -2.18 -0.01
CA TYR A 318 2.25 -1.23 -0.52
C TYR A 318 2.85 0.16 -0.67
N SER A 319 2.68 0.75 -1.86
CA SER A 319 3.08 2.13 -2.12
C SER A 319 2.18 3.13 -1.39
N ASP A 320 2.72 4.30 -1.05
CA ASP A 320 1.93 5.34 -0.36
C ASP A 320 0.88 5.97 -1.28
N SER A 321 1.13 5.96 -2.60
CA SER A 321 0.22 6.43 -3.64
C SER A 321 0.55 5.75 -4.98
N PRO A 322 -0.44 5.18 -5.70
CA PRO A 322 -1.76 4.78 -5.20
C PRO A 322 -1.63 3.70 -4.11
N LYS A 323 -2.46 3.75 -3.07
CA LYS A 323 -2.32 2.89 -1.86
C LYS A 323 -2.49 1.39 -2.12
N HIS A 324 -3.18 1.03 -3.19
CA HIS A 324 -3.38 -0.37 -3.58
C HIS A 324 -2.21 -0.95 -4.39
N LEU A 325 -1.25 -0.11 -4.81
CA LEU A 325 -0.18 -0.52 -5.70
C LEU A 325 0.88 -1.30 -4.94
N PHE A 326 0.92 -2.61 -5.18
CA PHE A 326 1.90 -3.54 -4.64
C PHE A 326 2.74 -4.12 -5.78
N ILE A 327 4.02 -3.75 -5.85
CA ILE A 327 4.93 -4.24 -6.90
C ILE A 327 5.83 -5.34 -6.33
N LEU A 328 5.82 -6.52 -6.93
CA LEU A 328 6.73 -7.60 -6.59
C LEU A 328 8.11 -7.35 -7.21
N TYR A 329 9.17 -7.80 -6.53
CA TYR A 329 10.53 -7.77 -7.08
C TYR A 329 10.66 -8.41 -8.48
N SER A 330 9.85 -9.42 -8.79
CA SER A 330 9.83 -10.07 -10.10
C SER A 330 9.33 -9.16 -11.22
N GLU A 331 8.45 -8.21 -10.91
CA GLU A 331 7.82 -7.29 -11.86
C GLU A 331 8.74 -6.11 -12.23
N VAL A 332 9.79 -5.86 -11.43
CA VAL A 332 10.76 -4.81 -11.76
C VAL A 332 11.67 -5.28 -12.89
N GLU A 333 11.59 -4.59 -14.03
CA GLU A 333 12.42 -4.86 -15.21
C GLU A 333 13.90 -4.54 -14.92
N ASN A 334 14.17 -3.34 -14.40
CA ASN A 334 15.53 -2.89 -14.10
C ASN A 334 15.85 -2.97 -12.60
N LYS A 335 16.16 -4.18 -12.14
CA LYS A 335 16.47 -4.49 -10.73
C LYS A 335 17.64 -3.69 -10.13
N ARG A 336 18.55 -3.16 -10.96
CA ARG A 336 19.69 -2.34 -10.51
C ARG A 336 19.28 -0.94 -10.08
N LYS A 337 18.06 -0.52 -10.41
CA LYS A 337 17.50 0.80 -10.05
C LYS A 337 16.70 0.78 -8.75
N ILE A 338 16.53 -0.38 -8.15
CA ILE A 338 15.88 -0.51 -6.84
C ILE A 338 16.84 0.01 -5.79
N LYS A 339 16.38 0.97 -4.99
CA LYS A 339 17.04 1.39 -3.75
C LYS A 339 16.46 0.54 -2.62
N TRP A 340 17.26 -0.38 -2.10
CA TRP A 340 16.83 -1.25 -1.01
C TRP A 340 16.85 -0.52 0.33
N GLU A 341 15.91 -0.85 1.20
CA GLU A 341 15.98 -0.43 2.60
C GLU A 341 17.23 -1.02 3.26
N GLU A 342 17.83 -0.23 4.15
CA GLU A 342 18.91 -0.71 4.99
C GLU A 342 18.38 -1.71 5.99
N ILE A 343 19.14 -2.77 6.19
CA ILE A 343 18.81 -3.80 7.17
C ILE A 343 19.63 -3.53 8.42
N ARG A 344 18.95 -3.51 9.56
CA ARG A 344 19.56 -3.34 10.86
C ARG A 344 19.31 -4.59 11.68
N GLU A 345 20.33 -5.42 11.85
CA GLU A 345 20.20 -6.62 12.68
C GLU A 345 19.79 -6.26 14.12
N VAL A 346 18.99 -7.14 14.75
CA VAL A 346 18.66 -7.02 16.16
C VAL A 346 19.92 -7.04 17.03
N ASN A 347 19.93 -6.25 18.10
CA ASN A 347 21.06 -6.23 19.03
C ASN A 347 21.06 -7.50 19.90
N TYR A 348 22.13 -8.29 19.81
CA TYR A 348 22.32 -9.48 20.65
C TYR A 348 22.89 -9.14 22.03
N ARG A 349 22.39 -9.82 23.06
CA ARG A 349 22.89 -9.78 24.45
C ARG A 349 24.20 -10.57 24.56
N ARG A 350 25.30 -9.99 24.09
CA ARG A 350 26.62 -10.67 24.14
C ARG A 350 27.20 -10.59 25.55
N ARG A 351 27.85 -11.67 26.02
CA ARG A 351 28.69 -11.60 27.22
C ARG A 351 29.83 -10.63 26.92
N ALA A 352 30.09 -9.68 27.83
CA ALA A 352 31.31 -8.87 27.77
C ALA A 352 32.50 -9.84 27.72
N LYS A 353 33.40 -9.63 26.75
CA LYS A 353 34.63 -10.42 26.64
C LYS A 353 35.54 -10.16 27.83
#